data_AF-R9IX42-F1
#
_entry.id   AF-R9IX42-F1
#
_cell.length_a   1.000
_cell.length_b   1.000
_cell.length_c   1.000
_cell.angle_alpha   90.00
_cell.angle_beta   90.00
_cell.angle_gamma   90.00
#
_symmetry.space_group_name_H-M   'P 1'
#
loop_
_entity.id
_entity.type
_entity.pdbx_description
1 polymer ?
#
loop_
_entity_poly.entity_id
_entity_poly.type
_entity_poly.pdbx_seq_one_letter_code
_entity_poly.pdbx_strand_id
1 'polypeptide(L)'
;MDNGNNVFDVLTSHATGERLDRILSGDGAYLEARKEIEDVSVQMKEQGFSEEEMQMIDGLVCAYISQGICCMRIAYRQGFKDCACLLDEIGLIK
;
A
#
# COMPACT_ATOMS: atom_id res chain seq x y z
N MET A 1 -23.55 -3.58 -16.48
CA MET A 1 -23.43 -2.18 -16.06
C MET A 1 -21.96 -1.84 -16.16
N ASP A 2 -21.63 -1.02 -17.15
CA ASP A 2 -20.28 -0.58 -17.45
C ASP A 2 -19.85 0.43 -16.38
N ASN A 3 -19.04 -0.02 -15.42
CA ASN A 3 -18.50 0.83 -14.37
C ASN A 3 -17.08 1.20 -14.82
N GLY A 4 -17.02 2.23 -15.66
CA GLY A 4 -15.83 2.65 -16.38
C GLY A 4 -14.61 2.77 -15.47
N ASN A 5 -13.50 2.18 -15.91
CA ASN A 5 -12.18 2.42 -15.33
C ASN A 5 -11.96 3.94 -15.28
N ASN A 6 -11.82 4.48 -14.07
CA ASN A 6 -11.46 5.86 -13.85
C ASN A 6 -10.15 6.15 -14.62
N VAL A 7 -10.02 7.32 -15.25
CA VAL A 7 -8.79 7.73 -15.94
C VAL A 7 -7.55 7.57 -15.04
N PHE A 8 -7.72 7.72 -13.72
CA PHE A 8 -6.69 7.44 -12.72
C PHE A 8 -6.25 5.97 -12.70
N ASP A 9 -7.17 5.01 -12.78
CA ASP A 9 -6.87 3.58 -12.81
C ASP A 9 -6.16 3.19 -14.11
N VAL A 10 -6.54 3.81 -15.23
CA VAL A 10 -5.88 3.63 -16.53
C VAL A 10 -4.46 4.22 -16.51
N LEU A 11 -4.29 5.44 -16.00
CA LEU A 11 -2.99 6.11 -15.93
C LEU A 11 -2.02 5.39 -14.98
N THR A 12 -2.49 4.93 -13.82
CA THR A 12 -1.65 4.17 -12.88
C THR A 12 -1.23 2.81 -13.45
N SER A 13 -2.10 2.13 -14.19
CA SER A 13 -1.73 0.87 -14.88
C SER A 13 -0.69 1.05 -15.99
N HIS A 14 -0.69 2.21 -16.66
CA HIS A 14 0.28 2.53 -17.72
C HIS A 14 1.61 3.07 -17.16
N ALA A 15 1.58 3.84 -16.06
CA ALA A 15 2.77 4.41 -15.44
C ALA A 15 3.64 3.36 -14.72
N THR A 16 3.07 2.23 -14.30
CA THR A 16 3.80 1.09 -13.71
C THR A 16 4.68 0.32 -14.71
N GLY A 17 4.84 0.82 -15.95
CA GLY A 17 5.69 0.22 -16.98
C GLY A 17 7.20 0.30 -16.71
N GLU A 18 7.65 1.19 -15.81
CA GLU A 18 8.95 1.03 -15.17
C GLU A 18 8.83 -0.09 -14.15
N ARG A 19 9.56 -1.20 -14.36
CA ARG A 19 9.49 -2.39 -13.53
C ARG A 19 9.71 -1.98 -12.07
N LEU A 20 8.63 -1.96 -11.28
CA LEU A 20 8.56 -1.49 -9.89
C LEU A 20 9.73 -2.02 -9.05
N ASP A 21 10.15 -3.26 -9.28
CA ASP A 21 11.35 -3.88 -8.70
C ASP A 21 12.60 -3.00 -8.79
N ARG A 22 12.81 -2.31 -9.92
CA ARG A 22 13.97 -1.43 -10.17
C ARG A 22 13.91 -0.17 -9.31
N ILE A 23 12.72 0.42 -9.18
CA ILE A 23 12.50 1.60 -8.33
C ILE A 23 12.71 1.20 -6.87
N LEU A 24 12.08 0.12 -6.44
CA LEU A 24 12.18 -0.39 -5.08
C LEU A 24 13.59 -0.84 -4.70
N SER A 25 14.36 -1.40 -5.65
CA SER A 25 15.74 -1.82 -5.39
C SER A 25 16.72 -0.66 -5.11
N GLY A 26 16.35 0.57 -5.47
CA GLY A 26 17.12 1.78 -5.16
C GLY A 26 16.62 2.52 -3.92
N ASP A 27 15.50 2.11 -3.32
CA ASP A 27 14.90 2.77 -2.18
C ASP A 27 15.41 2.16 -0.86
N GLY A 28 16.20 2.94 -0.12
CA GLY A 28 16.81 2.48 1.13
C GLY A 28 15.79 2.11 2.20
N ALA A 29 14.67 2.83 2.29
CA ALA A 29 13.64 2.55 3.28
C ALA A 29 12.92 1.23 2.98
N TYR A 30 12.66 0.95 1.71
CA TYR A 30 12.12 -0.33 1.26
C TYR A 30 13.07 -1.48 1.57
N LEU A 31 14.37 -1.31 1.31
CA LEU A 31 15.36 -2.35 1.60
C LEU A 31 15.51 -2.64 3.10
N GLU A 32 15.50 -1.61 3.95
CA GLU A 32 15.51 -1.79 5.41
C GLU A 32 14.24 -2.50 5.90
N ALA A 33 13.07 -2.10 5.40
CA ALA A 33 11.81 -2.78 5.73
C ALA A 33 11.84 -4.26 5.30
N ARG A 34 12.42 -4.57 4.14
CA ARG A 34 12.59 -5.96 3.67
C ARG A 34 13.53 -6.74 4.57
N LYS A 35 14.62 -6.12 5.02
CA LYS A 35 15.57 -6.73 5.95
C LYS A 35 14.93 -6.99 7.31
N GLU A 36 14.14 -6.06 7.82
CA GLU A 36 13.40 -6.24 9.08
C GLU A 36 12.46 -7.45 9.02
N ILE A 37 11.75 -7.65 7.90
CA ILE A 37 10.92 -8.85 7.69
C ILE A 37 11.76 -10.13 7.75
N GLU A 38 12.93 -10.13 7.13
CA GLU A 38 13.85 -11.28 7.14
C GLU A 38 14.37 -11.56 8.57
N ASP A 39 14.81 -10.53 9.28
CA ASP A 39 15.32 -10.61 10.66
C ASP A 39 14.24 -11.13 11.63
N VAL A 40 13.00 -10.65 11.51
CA VAL A 40 11.86 -11.13 12.31
C VAL A 40 11.52 -12.58 11.96
N SER A 41 11.54 -12.93 10.67
CA SER A 41 11.26 -14.30 10.22
C SER A 41 12.30 -15.30 10.77
N VAL A 42 13.57 -14.91 10.82
CA VAL A 42 14.64 -15.71 11.44
C VAL A 42 14.40 -15.87 12.94
N GLN A 43 14.11 -14.78 13.66
CA GLN A 43 13.82 -14.83 15.09
C GLN A 43 12.63 -15.73 15.43
N MET A 44 11.57 -15.70 14.62
CA MET A 44 10.42 -16.59 14.81
C MET A 44 10.81 -18.07 14.66
N LYS A 45 11.64 -18.40 13.68
CA LYS A 45 12.19 -19.76 13.53
C LYS A 45 13.06 -20.16 14.71
N GLU A 46 13.92 -19.27 15.18
CA GLU A 46 14.80 -19.51 16.35
C GLU A 46 14.00 -19.71 17.65
N GLN A 47 12.85 -19.07 17.78
CA GLN A 47 11.92 -19.27 18.90
C GLN A 47 11.07 -20.54 18.78
N GLY A 48 11.22 -21.31 17.71
CA GLY A 48 10.57 -22.62 17.55
C GLY A 48 9.15 -22.54 17.01
N PHE A 49 8.75 -21.45 16.36
CA PHE A 49 7.46 -21.37 15.68
C PHE A 49 7.41 -22.41 14.55
N SER A 50 6.31 -23.16 14.51
CA SER A 50 6.03 -24.10 13.42
C SER A 50 5.69 -23.36 12.13
N GLU A 51 5.80 -24.06 10.99
CA GLU A 51 5.38 -23.52 9.69
C GLU A 51 3.89 -23.14 9.68
N GLU A 52 3.05 -23.91 10.36
CA GLU A 52 1.61 -23.65 10.46
C GLU A 52 1.31 -22.38 11.26
N GLU A 53 2.01 -22.15 12.38
CA GLU A 53 1.89 -20.92 13.16
C GLU A 53 2.39 -19.70 12.39
N MET A 54 3.51 -19.83 11.67
CA MET A 54 4.02 -18.76 10.80
C MET A 54 3.01 -18.42 9.69
N GLN A 55 2.37 -19.42 9.06
CA GLN A 55 1.34 -19.20 8.05
C GLN A 55 0.08 -18.53 8.60
N MET A 56 -0.36 -18.88 9.81
CA MET A 56 -1.50 -18.23 10.45
C MET A 56 -1.22 -16.74 10.75
N ILE A 57 0.00 -16.44 11.23
CA ILE A 57 0.43 -15.05 11.50
C ILE A 57 0.51 -14.26 10.19
N ASP A 58 1.09 -14.83 9.14
CA ASP A 58 1.14 -14.20 7.82
C ASP A 58 -0.27 -13.89 7.27
N GLY A 59 -1.20 -14.84 7.42
CA GLY A 59 -2.61 -14.64 7.06
C GLY A 59 -3.25 -13.47 7.82
N LEU A 60 -2.96 -13.34 9.11
CA LEU A 60 -3.44 -12.22 9.93
C LEU A 60 -2.83 -10.88 9.50
N VAL A 61 -1.52 -10.83 9.24
CA VAL A 61 -0.81 -9.64 8.75
C VAL A 61 -1.38 -9.21 7.40
N CYS A 62 -1.59 -10.15 6.48
CA CYS A 62 -2.24 -9.90 5.19
C CYS A 62 -3.64 -9.29 5.33
N ALA A 63 -4.43 -9.76 6.31
CA ALA A 63 -5.75 -9.18 6.58
C ALA A 63 -5.66 -7.74 7.09
N TYR A 64 -4.72 -7.45 8.00
CA TYR A 64 -4.47 -6.08 8.47
C TYR A 64 -4.00 -5.15 7.36
N ILE A 65 -3.09 -5.61 6.49
CA ILE A 65 -2.64 -4.84 5.33
C ILE A 65 -3.83 -4.54 4.40
N SER A 66 -4.69 -5.54 4.13
CA SER A 66 -5.88 -5.36 3.30
C SER A 66 -6.86 -4.33 3.88
N GLN A 67 -7.06 -4.36 5.21
CA GLN A 67 -7.85 -3.35 5.92
C GLN A 67 -7.21 -1.96 5.80
N GLY A 68 -5.89 -1.88 6.00
CA GLY A 68 -5.10 -0.66 5.89
C GLY A 68 -5.21 -0.03 4.49
N ILE A 69 -5.11 -0.84 3.42
CA ILE A 69 -5.30 -0.39 2.03
C ILE A 69 -6.70 0.19 1.83
N CYS A 70 -7.73 -0.45 2.38
CA CYS A 70 -9.09 0.09 2.31
C CYS A 70 -9.21 1.45 3.01
N CYS A 71 -8.64 1.57 4.21
CA CYS A 71 -8.60 2.81 4.98
C CYS A 71 -7.85 3.92 4.23
N MET A 72 -6.64 3.64 3.73
CA MET A 72 -5.82 4.59 2.98
C MET A 72 -6.53 5.08 1.71
N ARG A 73 -7.24 4.19 1.00
CA ARG A 73 -8.04 4.57 -0.17
C ARG A 73 -9.17 5.53 0.20
N ILE A 74 -9.84 5.31 1.33
CA ILE A 74 -10.89 6.21 1.83
C ILE A 74 -10.27 7.55 2.25
N ALA A 75 -9.17 7.52 3.01
CA ALA A 75 -8.46 8.71 3.47
C ALA A 75 -7.96 9.57 2.30
N TYR A 76 -7.37 8.96 1.27
CA TYR A 76 -6.91 9.67 0.07
C TYR A 76 -8.07 10.34 -0.67
N ARG A 77 -9.19 9.63 -0.84
CA ARG A 77 -10.40 10.18 -1.47
C ARG A 77 -10.98 11.35 -0.66
N GLN A 78 -10.97 11.24 0.67
CA GLN A 78 -11.46 12.31 1.54
C GLN A 78 -10.53 13.51 1.49
N GLY A 79 -9.21 13.30 1.65
CA GLY A 79 -8.23 14.39 1.56
C GLY A 79 -8.26 15.12 0.22
N PHE A 80 -8.50 14.40 -0.89
CA PHE A 80 -8.71 15.05 -2.19
C PHE A 80 -9.96 15.93 -2.21
N LYS A 81 -11.07 15.49 -1.62
CA LYS A 81 -12.29 16.31 -1.48
C LYS A 81 -12.05 17.52 -0.60
N ASP A 82 -11.34 17.35 0.51
CA ASP A 82 -11.01 18.44 1.44
C ASP A 82 -10.16 19.50 0.73
N CYS A 83 -9.19 19.09 -0.08
CA CYS A 83 -8.43 20.00 -0.95
C CYS A 83 -9.32 20.73 -1.96
N ALA A 84 -10.27 20.02 -2.60
CA ALA A 84 -11.19 20.65 -3.54
C ALA A 84 -12.10 21.68 -2.83
N CYS A 85 -12.63 21.36 -1.65
CA CYS A 85 -13.39 22.30 -0.82
C CYS A 85 -12.55 23.53 -0.47
N LEU A 86 -11.29 23.36 -0.05
CA LEU A 86 -10.41 24.48 0.24
C LEU A 86 -10.20 25.38 -0.99
N LEU A 87 -10.00 24.78 -2.17
CA LEU A 87 -9.80 25.52 -3.42
C LEU A 87 -11.05 26.29 -3.85
N ASP A 88 -12.25 25.75 -3.60
CA ASP A 88 -13.53 26.42 -3.82
C ASP A 88 -13.72 27.59 -2.83
N GLU A 89 -13.42 27.37 -1.55
CA GLU A 89 -13.49 28.42 -0.50
C GLU A 89 -12.60 29.64 -0.81
N ILE A 90 -11.42 29.42 -1.40
CA ILE A 90 -10.52 30.51 -1.82
C ILE A 90 -10.78 31.01 -3.24
N GLY A 91 -11.81 30.49 -3.91
CA GLY A 91 -12.29 30.96 -5.21
C GLY A 91 -11.39 30.60 -6.40
N LEU A 92 -10.56 29.56 -6.28
CA LEU A 92 -9.71 29.08 -7.38
C LEU A 92 -10.41 28.07 -8.30
N ILE A 93 -11.43 27.38 -7.79
CA ILE A 93 -12.29 26.47 -8.56
C ILE A 93 -13.77 26.77 -8.26
N LYS A 94 -14.70 26.08 -8.95
CA LYS A 94 -16.15 26.19 -8.78
C LYS A 94 -16.78 24.79 -8.77
#